data_AF-A0A357IC49-F1
#
_entry.id   AF-A0A357IC49-F1
#
_cell.length_a   1.000
_cell.length_b   1.000
_cell.length_c   1.000
_cell.angle_alpha   90.00
_cell.angle_beta   90.00
_cell.angle_gamma   90.00
#
_symmetry.space_group_name_H-M   'P 1'
#
loop_
_entity.id
_entity.type
_entity.pdbx_description
1 polymer ?
#
loop_
_entity_poly.entity_id
_entity_poly.type
_entity_poly.pdbx_seq_one_letter_code
_entity_poly.pdbx_strand_id
1 'polypeptide(L)'
;MELQTNKGSQGVVFTQGETARVLVKLNRSGYFYIQGHILTGQKKLSYLLEVNDEKPPHAFELYVGPEDVNKWIDISGGGFEILQPFGTESLQIFASDTSFVKSGAIPNTTYRDPYHVVGGKATEAASLTRGLVRNDQTTERKSEAVLMFQTIAAK
;
A
#
# COMPACT_ATOMS: atom_id res chain seq x y z
N MET A 1 3.60 12.69 -2.30
CA MET A 1 2.41 11.87 -2.60
C MET A 1 1.43 11.97 -1.45
N GLU A 2 0.17 11.64 -1.67
CA GLU A 2 -0.88 11.66 -0.66
C GLU A 2 -1.76 10.41 -0.81
N LEU A 3 -2.35 9.97 0.30
CA LEU A 3 -3.24 8.81 0.39
C LEU A 3 -4.48 9.17 1.21
N GLN A 4 -5.66 8.79 0.74
CA GLN A 4 -6.92 8.97 1.48
C GLN A 4 -7.91 7.86 1.14
N THR A 5 -8.98 7.77 1.93
CA THR A 5 -10.12 6.90 1.63
C THR A 5 -11.37 7.69 1.24
N ASN A 6 -12.44 6.98 0.83
CA ASN A 6 -13.79 7.54 0.73
C ASN A 6 -14.33 8.15 2.05
N LYS A 7 -13.71 7.85 3.21
CA LYS A 7 -14.03 8.47 4.51
C LYS A 7 -13.03 9.56 4.93
N GLY A 8 -12.13 9.97 4.03
CA GLY A 8 -11.04 10.90 4.32
C GLY A 8 -9.75 10.20 4.77
N SER A 9 -8.89 10.92 5.47
CA SER A 9 -7.53 10.47 5.83
C SER A 9 -7.22 10.46 7.34
N GLN A 10 -8.17 10.88 8.19
CA GLN A 10 -7.99 11.04 9.63
C GLN A 10 -9.19 10.45 10.38
N GLY A 11 -8.93 9.70 11.46
CA GLY A 11 -9.99 9.15 12.31
C GLY A 11 -10.92 8.16 11.60
N VAL A 12 -10.43 7.50 10.54
CA VAL A 12 -11.24 6.62 9.69
C VAL A 12 -11.50 5.29 10.40
N VAL A 13 -12.77 4.89 10.42
CA VAL A 13 -13.22 3.58 10.91
C VAL A 13 -14.04 2.90 9.83
N PHE A 14 -13.70 1.65 9.53
CA PHE A 14 -14.47 0.77 8.66
C PHE A 14 -15.04 -0.41 9.44
N THR A 15 -16.26 -0.80 9.10
CA THR A 15 -16.91 -1.99 9.64
C THR A 15 -16.78 -3.17 8.68
N GLN A 16 -16.84 -4.40 9.18
CA GLN A 16 -16.87 -5.61 8.36
C GLN A 16 -17.90 -5.53 7.22
N GLY A 17 -17.49 -5.97 6.03
CA GLY A 17 -18.34 -5.96 4.83
C GLY A 17 -18.53 -4.58 4.22
N GLU A 18 -17.98 -3.53 4.83
CA GLU A 18 -17.93 -2.21 4.21
C GLU A 18 -16.91 -2.18 3.08
N THR A 19 -17.17 -1.30 2.11
CA THR A 19 -16.29 -1.05 0.98
C THR A 19 -15.41 0.18 1.23
N ALA A 20 -14.11 -0.03 1.35
CA ALA A 20 -13.12 1.04 1.41
C ALA A 20 -12.60 1.38 0.00
N ARG A 21 -12.76 2.63 -0.42
CA ARG A 21 -12.07 3.14 -1.61
C ARG A 21 -10.78 3.78 -1.19
N VAL A 22 -9.71 3.53 -1.93
CA VAL A 22 -8.38 4.11 -1.69
C VAL A 22 -8.05 5.03 -2.84
N LEU A 23 -7.73 6.28 -2.51
CA LEU A 23 -7.35 7.29 -3.48
C LEU A 23 -5.89 7.67 -3.27
N VAL A 24 -5.12 7.62 -4.36
CA VAL A 24 -3.70 7.95 -4.38
C VAL A 24 -3.49 9.23 -5.19
N LYS A 25 -2.59 10.10 -4.75
CA LYS A 25 -2.13 11.24 -5.53
C LYS A 25 -0.61 11.30 -5.54
N LEU A 26 -0.02 11.08 -6.71
CA LEU A 26 1.41 11.27 -6.92
C LEU A 26 1.68 12.70 -7.39
N ASN A 27 2.80 13.29 -6.96
CA ASN A 27 3.23 14.62 -7.39
C ASN A 27 4.16 14.58 -8.61
N ARG A 28 4.47 13.39 -9.12
CA ARG A 28 5.29 13.10 -10.30
C ARG A 28 4.81 11.79 -10.93
N SER A 29 5.08 11.61 -12.22
CA SER A 29 4.84 10.33 -12.89
C SER A 29 5.76 9.26 -12.33
N GLY A 30 5.28 8.03 -12.25
CA GLY A 30 6.06 6.94 -11.70
C GLY A 30 5.22 5.72 -11.35
N TYR A 31 5.90 4.70 -10.86
CA TYR A 31 5.32 3.45 -10.39
C TYR A 31 5.07 3.52 -8.90
N PHE A 32 4.08 2.78 -8.42
CA PHE A 32 3.88 2.57 -6.99
C PHE A 32 3.30 1.19 -6.68
N TYR A 33 3.51 0.74 -5.45
CA TYR A 33 2.79 -0.38 -4.83
C TYR A 33 2.35 -0.04 -3.42
N ILE A 34 1.41 -0.81 -2.86
CA ILE A 34 0.88 -0.61 -1.52
C ILE A 34 1.08 -1.86 -0.66
N GLN A 35 1.58 -1.64 0.55
CA GLN A 35 1.69 -2.65 1.58
C GLN A 35 0.75 -2.29 2.74
N GLY A 36 -0.13 -3.21 3.10
CA GLY A 36 -0.97 -3.10 4.29
C GLY A 36 -0.33 -3.75 5.49
N HIS A 37 -0.52 -3.15 6.66
CA HIS A 37 -0.13 -3.70 7.95
C HIS A 37 -1.32 -3.73 8.88
N ILE A 38 -1.62 -4.91 9.43
CA ILE A 38 -2.68 -5.08 10.42
C ILE A 38 -2.05 -5.41 11.77
N LEU A 39 -2.44 -4.65 12.79
CA LEU A 39 -2.11 -4.87 14.19
C LEU A 39 -3.38 -5.28 14.96
N THR A 40 -3.42 -6.53 15.40
CA THR A 40 -4.51 -7.08 16.22
C THR A 40 -3.93 -7.62 17.53
N GLY A 41 -4.00 -6.82 18.59
CA GLY A 41 -3.37 -7.14 19.88
C GLY A 41 -1.86 -7.30 19.72
N GLN A 42 -1.33 -8.51 19.96
CA GLN A 42 0.09 -8.83 19.77
C GLN A 42 0.44 -9.37 18.37
N LYS A 43 -0.56 -9.65 17.52
CA LYS A 43 -0.34 -10.20 16.18
C LYS A 43 -0.14 -9.06 15.17
N LYS A 44 0.87 -9.22 14.31
CA LYS A 44 1.14 -8.33 13.18
C LYS A 44 1.05 -9.12 11.88
N LEU A 45 0.28 -8.62 10.93
CA LEU A 45 0.19 -9.13 9.57
C LEU A 45 0.66 -8.04 8.62
N SER A 46 1.42 -8.38 7.60
CA SER A 46 1.75 -7.47 6.50
C SER A 46 1.37 -8.16 5.19
N TYR A 47 0.77 -7.42 4.27
CA TYR A 47 0.30 -7.96 3.00
C TYR A 47 0.49 -6.96 1.86
N LEU A 48 0.60 -7.45 0.62
CA LEU A 48 0.56 -6.60 -0.56
C LEU A 48 -0.88 -6.47 -1.06
N LEU A 49 -1.26 -5.25 -1.42
CA LEU A 49 -2.56 -4.95 -1.99
C LEU A 49 -2.51 -5.11 -3.50
N GLU A 50 -3.41 -5.92 -4.06
CA GLU A 50 -3.63 -5.96 -5.50
C GLU A 50 -4.32 -4.65 -5.93
N VAL A 51 -3.76 -3.98 -6.93
CA VAL A 51 -4.18 -2.65 -7.39
C VAL A 51 -4.67 -2.66 -8.84
N ASN A 52 -4.63 -3.83 -9.49
CA ASN A 52 -5.15 -4.08 -10.83
C ASN A 52 -5.44 -5.59 -11.00
N ASP A 53 -6.05 -5.96 -12.12
CA ASP A 53 -6.47 -7.34 -12.43
C ASP A 53 -5.36 -8.21 -13.09
N GLU A 54 -4.11 -7.76 -13.10
CA GLU A 54 -2.99 -8.58 -13.58
C GLU A 54 -2.62 -9.68 -12.58
N LYS A 55 -1.71 -10.58 -12.99
CA LYS A 55 -1.20 -11.63 -12.11
C LYS A 55 0.01 -11.12 -11.31
N PRO A 56 0.24 -11.61 -10.07
CA PRO A 56 1.48 -11.34 -9.36
C PRO A 56 2.74 -11.63 -10.20
N PRO A 57 3.78 -10.77 -10.15
CA PRO A 57 3.91 -9.59 -9.28
C PRO A 57 3.26 -8.31 -9.85
N HIS A 58 2.79 -8.30 -11.10
CA HIS A 58 2.24 -7.11 -11.76
C HIS A 58 0.93 -6.61 -11.13
N ALA A 59 0.16 -7.52 -10.50
CA ALA A 59 -1.02 -7.20 -9.70
C ALA A 59 -0.78 -6.11 -8.64
N PHE A 60 0.47 -5.98 -8.15
CA PHE A 60 0.82 -5.09 -7.04
C PHE A 60 1.35 -3.73 -7.48
N GLU A 61 1.65 -3.53 -8.76
CA GLU A 61 2.25 -2.30 -9.27
C GLU A 61 1.30 -1.54 -10.19
N LEU A 62 1.17 -0.23 -9.99
CA LEU A 62 0.52 0.67 -10.94
C LEU A 62 1.49 1.76 -11.40
N TYR A 63 1.32 2.16 -12.65
CA TYR A 63 2.00 3.33 -13.22
C TYR A 63 1.05 4.53 -13.28
N VAL A 64 1.51 5.69 -12.84
CA VAL A 64 0.83 6.97 -13.00
C VAL A 64 1.58 7.79 -14.05
N GLY A 65 0.90 8.07 -15.16
CA GLY A 65 1.40 8.92 -16.23
C GLY A 65 1.44 10.41 -15.87
N PRO A 66 2.18 11.23 -16.65
CA PRO A 66 2.28 12.67 -16.42
C PRO A 66 0.92 13.38 -16.44
N GLU A 67 -0.05 12.87 -17.18
CA GLU A 67 -1.42 13.36 -17.28
C GLU A 67 -2.20 13.25 -15.97
N ASP A 68 -1.86 12.31 -15.10
CA ASP A 68 -2.58 12.05 -13.84
C ASP A 68 -1.80 12.49 -12.59
N VAL A 69 -0.67 13.17 -12.81
CA VAL A 69 0.09 13.81 -11.74
C VAL A 69 -0.74 14.91 -11.07
N ASN A 70 -0.64 14.97 -9.74
CA ASN A 70 -1.41 15.86 -8.86
C ASN A 70 -2.93 15.68 -8.93
N LYS A 71 -3.42 14.56 -9.48
CA LYS A 71 -4.82 14.16 -9.43
C LYS A 71 -5.03 13.04 -8.43
N TRP A 72 -6.23 12.99 -7.86
CA TRP A 72 -6.66 11.85 -7.07
C TRP A 72 -7.09 10.73 -8.02
N ILE A 73 -6.43 9.58 -7.91
CA ILE A 73 -6.70 8.37 -8.67
C ILE A 73 -7.32 7.37 -7.71
N ASP A 74 -8.54 6.91 -8.01
CA ASP A 74 -9.15 5.79 -7.30
C ASP A 74 -8.54 4.50 -7.83
N ILE A 75 -7.79 3.81 -6.98
CA ILE A 75 -7.06 2.57 -7.33
C ILE A 75 -7.85 1.32 -6.95
N SER A 76 -9.05 1.49 -6.39
CA SER A 76 -9.80 0.40 -5.78
C SER A 76 -10.77 -0.30 -6.74
N GLY A 77 -10.93 0.19 -7.99
CA GLY A 77 -11.68 -0.49 -9.05
C GLY A 77 -13.15 -0.83 -8.73
N GLY A 78 -13.73 -0.24 -7.69
CA GLY A 78 -15.01 -0.67 -7.10
C GLY A 78 -14.99 -0.68 -5.57
N GLY A 79 -13.80 -0.81 -4.98
CA GLY A 79 -13.53 -0.74 -3.56
C GLY A 79 -13.03 -2.06 -2.96
N PHE A 80 -12.27 -1.97 -1.88
CA PHE A 80 -11.78 -3.11 -1.11
C PHE A 80 -12.79 -3.49 -0.04
N GLU A 81 -13.18 -4.77 0.02
CA GLU A 81 -14.04 -5.28 1.08
C GLU A 81 -13.24 -5.44 2.38
N ILE A 82 -13.82 -4.99 3.49
CA ILE A 82 -13.19 -5.05 4.81
C ILE A 82 -13.43 -6.42 5.44
N LEU A 83 -12.37 -7.23 5.46
CA LEU A 83 -12.36 -8.61 5.94
C LEU A 83 -11.46 -8.77 7.18
N GLN A 84 -11.57 -9.92 7.85
CA GLN A 84 -10.71 -10.27 8.99
C GLN A 84 -9.25 -10.46 8.56
N PRO A 85 -8.24 -10.22 9.43
CA PRO A 85 -8.36 -9.86 10.85
C PRO A 85 -8.64 -8.37 11.07
N PHE A 86 -9.49 -8.06 12.05
CA PHE A 86 -9.83 -6.68 12.41
C PHE A 86 -8.80 -6.09 13.39
N GLY A 87 -8.54 -4.79 13.28
CA GLY A 87 -7.62 -4.10 14.17
C GLY A 87 -7.22 -2.71 13.68
N THR A 88 -6.05 -2.27 14.12
CA THR A 88 -5.44 -1.06 13.56
C THR A 88 -4.74 -1.42 12.28
N GLU A 89 -5.12 -0.77 11.20
CA GLU A 89 -4.58 -1.02 9.88
C GLU A 89 -3.85 0.21 9.35
N SER A 90 -2.71 0.00 8.70
CA SER A 90 -2.00 1.06 8.00
C SER A 90 -1.63 0.65 6.58
N LEU A 91 -1.99 1.47 5.60
CA LEU A 91 -1.54 1.34 4.23
C LEU A 91 -0.32 2.22 4.01
N GLN A 92 0.78 1.60 3.61
CA GLN A 92 2.02 2.24 3.24
C GLN A 92 2.17 2.16 1.72
N ILE A 93 2.33 3.31 1.08
CA ILE A 93 2.57 3.40 -0.36
C ILE A 93 4.04 3.71 -0.63
N PHE A 94 4.62 3.00 -1.58
CA PHE A 94 5.98 3.20 -2.06
C PHE A 94 5.91 3.60 -3.52
N ALA A 95 6.53 4.73 -3.89
CA ALA A 95 6.61 5.14 -5.29
C ALA A 95 8.06 5.36 -5.74
N SER A 96 8.29 5.17 -7.03
CA SER A 96 9.58 5.26 -7.68
C SER A 96 9.40 5.69 -9.15
N ASP A 97 10.40 6.35 -9.72
CA ASP A 97 10.46 6.59 -11.17
C ASP A 97 10.86 5.33 -11.97
N THR A 98 11.32 4.29 -11.29
CA THR A 98 11.62 2.96 -11.85
C THR A 98 10.60 1.92 -11.37
N SER A 99 10.18 1.02 -12.26
CA SER A 99 9.30 -0.11 -11.92
C SER A 99 9.93 -1.02 -10.86
N PHE A 100 9.17 -1.30 -9.80
CA PHE A 100 9.45 -2.26 -8.73
C PHE A 100 9.44 -3.69 -9.25
N VAL A 101 8.58 -4.02 -10.22
CA VAL A 101 8.59 -5.35 -10.85
C VAL A 101 9.89 -5.55 -11.63
N LYS A 102 10.29 -4.58 -12.45
CA LYS A 102 11.54 -4.68 -13.23
C LYS A 102 12.79 -4.69 -12.37
N SER A 103 12.81 -3.91 -11.29
CA SER A 103 13.94 -3.86 -10.35
C SER A 103 13.96 -5.03 -9.35
N GLY A 104 12.89 -5.84 -9.28
CA GLY A 104 12.76 -6.92 -8.29
C GLY A 104 12.55 -6.41 -6.85
N ALA A 105 12.08 -5.18 -6.69
CA ALA A 105 11.89 -4.52 -5.40
C ALA A 105 10.49 -4.74 -4.79
N ILE A 106 9.64 -5.55 -5.43
CA ILE A 106 8.39 -6.04 -4.83
C ILE A 106 8.72 -7.13 -3.79
N PRO A 107 8.25 -7.01 -2.54
CA PRO A 107 8.45 -8.04 -1.53
C PRO A 107 7.88 -9.41 -1.94
N ASN A 108 8.58 -10.48 -1.56
CA ASN A 108 8.04 -11.83 -1.75
C ASN A 108 6.84 -12.07 -0.83
N THR A 109 5.80 -12.71 -1.38
CA THR A 109 4.58 -13.02 -0.65
C THR A 109 4.25 -14.51 -0.66
N THR A 110 3.45 -14.93 0.32
CA THR A 110 2.77 -16.22 0.33
C THR A 110 1.28 -15.98 0.33
N TYR A 111 0.57 -16.49 -0.67
CA TYR A 111 -0.88 -16.38 -0.72
C TYR A 111 -1.51 -17.18 0.42
N ARG A 112 -2.29 -16.51 1.25
CA ARG A 112 -3.10 -17.05 2.35
C ARG A 112 -4.45 -16.36 2.29
N ASP A 113 -5.35 -16.97 1.55
CA ASP A 113 -6.68 -16.46 1.21
C ASP A 113 -7.31 -15.64 2.36
N PRO A 114 -7.70 -14.36 2.13
CA PRO A 114 -7.63 -13.61 0.87
C PRO A 114 -6.33 -12.81 0.64
N TYR A 115 -5.29 -12.98 1.46
CA TYR A 115 -4.14 -12.06 1.50
C TYR A 115 -2.87 -12.59 0.82
N HIS A 116 -2.15 -11.70 0.13
CA HIS A 116 -0.74 -11.91 -0.23
C HIS A 116 0.18 -11.50 0.92
N VAL A 117 0.41 -12.42 1.85
CA VAL A 117 1.15 -12.15 3.09
C VAL A 117 2.63 -12.01 2.81
N VAL A 118 3.22 -10.86 3.19
CA VAL A 118 4.66 -10.62 3.08
C VAL A 118 5.39 -11.46 4.13
N GLY A 119 6.21 -12.41 3.66
CA GLY A 119 6.95 -13.34 4.52
C GLY A 119 8.25 -12.71 5.02
N GLY A 120 8.37 -12.49 6.32
CA GLY A 120 9.57 -11.97 6.97
C GLY A 120 9.22 -11.31 8.30
N LYS A 121 10.17 -11.24 9.25
CA LYS A 121 10.00 -10.30 10.37
C LYS A 121 9.79 -8.93 9.72
N ALA A 122 8.76 -8.17 10.12
CA ALA A 122 8.45 -6.83 9.61
C ALA A 122 9.67 -5.87 9.54
N THR A 123 10.76 -6.24 10.20
CA THR A 123 12.09 -5.65 10.10
C THR A 123 12.74 -5.70 8.72
N GLU A 124 12.58 -6.72 7.88
CA GLU A 124 13.32 -6.79 6.59
C GLU A 124 12.77 -5.83 5.53
N ALA A 125 11.44 -5.80 5.34
CA ALA A 125 10.78 -4.82 4.47
C ALA A 125 10.92 -3.37 5.02
N ALA A 126 10.86 -3.20 6.35
CA ALA A 126 11.08 -1.90 6.98
C ALA A 126 12.56 -1.47 7.04
N SER A 127 13.52 -2.40 6.96
CA SER A 127 14.96 -2.07 6.94
C SER A 127 15.41 -1.44 5.63
N LEU A 128 14.63 -1.58 4.56
CA LEU A 128 14.83 -0.84 3.31
C LEU A 128 14.30 0.61 3.38
N THR A 129 13.50 0.95 4.40
CA THR A 129 12.88 2.29 4.56
C THR A 129 13.28 3.05 5.82
N ARG A 130 14.24 2.56 6.63
CA ARG A 130 14.65 3.25 7.87
C ARG A 130 16.08 3.78 7.79
N GLY A 131 16.20 5.06 7.43
CA GLY A 131 17.38 5.89 7.70
C GLY A 131 17.51 7.07 6.75
N LEU A 132 17.61 8.30 7.28
CA LEU A 132 18.07 9.45 6.51
C LEU A 132 19.59 9.30 6.30
N VAL A 133 20.01 9.03 5.08
CA VAL A 133 21.41 9.15 4.65
C VAL A 133 21.42 9.97 3.37
N ARG A 134 22.05 11.15 3.41
CA ARG A 134 22.33 11.93 2.21
C ARG A 134 23.52 11.29 1.52
N ASN A 135 23.41 10.91 0.24
CA ASN A 135 24.60 10.90 -0.61
C ASN A 135 24.30 11.05 -2.11
N ASP A 136 25.15 11.85 -2.75
CA ASP A 136 25.07 12.30 -4.14
C ASP A 136 25.61 11.23 -5.10
N GLN A 137 24.75 10.33 -5.60
CA GLN A 137 24.99 9.56 -6.84
C GLN A 137 23.63 9.26 -7.48
N THR A 138 23.50 9.51 -8.78
CA THR A 138 22.32 9.32 -9.65
C THR A 138 21.23 8.44 -9.02
N THR A 139 20.33 9.11 -8.29
CA THR A 139 19.53 8.48 -7.24
C THR A 139 18.13 8.22 -7.77
N GLU A 140 17.73 6.95 -7.84
CA GLU A 140 16.32 6.59 -8.02
C GLU A 140 15.47 7.41 -7.04
N ARG A 141 14.43 8.07 -7.56
CA ARG A 141 13.63 8.99 -6.75
C ARG A 141 12.50 8.24 -6.09
N LYS A 142 12.72 7.87 -4.83
CA LYS A 142 11.73 7.16 -4.01
C LYS A 142 10.94 8.14 -3.15
N SER A 143 9.68 7.84 -2.91
CA SER A 143 8.82 8.57 -1.96
C SER A 143 7.89 7.59 -1.26
N GLU A 144 7.47 7.94 -0.04
CA GLU A 144 6.60 7.11 0.80
C GLU A 144 5.50 7.96 1.46
N ALA A 145 4.33 7.36 1.71
CA ALA A 145 3.29 7.90 2.57
C ALA A 145 2.55 6.78 3.30
N VAL A 146 1.91 7.12 4.43
CA VAL A 146 1.18 6.16 5.27
C VAL A 146 -0.21 6.70 5.61
N LEU A 147 -1.25 5.87 5.46
CA LEU A 147 -2.61 6.10 5.93
C LEU A 147 -2.94 5.09 7.03
N MET A 148 -3.54 5.55 8.14
CA MET A 148 -3.96 4.67 9.24
C MET A 148 -5.47 4.72 9.44
N PHE A 149 -6.09 3.56 9.67
CA PHE A 149 -7.52 3.43 9.98
C PHE A 149 -7.78 2.25 10.92
N GLN A 150 -9.00 2.17 11.46
CA GLN A 150 -9.45 1.04 12.28
C GLN A 150 -10.44 0.20 11.48
N THR A 151 -10.30 -1.12 11.56
CA THR A 151 -11.28 -2.08 11.09
C THR A 151 -11.90 -2.80 12.28
N ILE A 152 -13.22 -2.94 12.29
CA ILE A 152 -13.97 -3.58 13.39
C ILE A 152 -15.01 -4.57 12.86
N ALA A 153 -15.33 -5.60 13.66
CA ALA A 153 -16.43 -6.51 13.36
C ALA A 153 -17.77 -5.77 13.37
N ALA A 154 -18.74 -6.27 12.59
CA ALA A 154 -20.13 -5.84 12.72
C ALA A 154 -20.68 -6.25 14.10
N LYS A 155 -21.55 -5.41 14.68
CA LYS A 155 -22.24 -5.71 15.94
C LYS A 155 -23.38 -6.71 15.75
#